data_AF-A0A9D6H7H0-F1
#
_entry.id   AF-A0A9D6H7H0-F1
#
_cell.length_a   1.000
_cell.length_b   1.000
_cell.length_c   1.000
_cell.angle_alpha   90.00
_cell.angle_beta   90.00
_cell.angle_gamma   90.00
#
_symmetry.space_group_name_H-M   'P 1'
#
loop_
_entity.id
_entity.type
_entity.pdbx_description
1 polymer ?
#
loop_
_entity_poly.entity_id
_entity_poly.type
_entity_poly.pdbx_seq_one_letter_code
_entity_poly.pdbx_strand_id
1 'polypeptide(L)'
;MTKSKGTKRRIRVRTDDFVDELGAHGWAKRNQPRHGMSVGYWYQLARSQNYRCAITDAPILFHSKYARTMKKGDTVHPLYAAVERTDGDGKNEGHRLVCYAIHEATAALPRDLLLELRRTRAWVALVRAWRAQAATGSLDRQPFDRLVPPRKS
;
A
#
# COMPACT_ATOMS: atom_id res chain seq x y z
N MET A 1 40.22 -6.56 34.47
CA MET A 1 39.47 -7.00 33.27
C MET A 1 38.22 -6.14 33.12
N THR A 2 38.27 -5.10 32.29
CA THR A 2 37.17 -4.14 32.08
C THR A 2 36.22 -4.65 31.00
N LYS A 3 34.94 -4.88 31.36
CA LYS A 3 33.89 -5.26 30.41
C LYS A 3 33.47 -4.03 29.60
N SER A 4 33.75 -4.05 28.30
CA SER A 4 33.36 -3.03 27.34
C SER A 4 31.83 -3.03 27.16
N LYS A 5 31.18 -1.90 27.47
CA LYS A 5 29.74 -1.69 27.25
C LYS A 5 29.52 -1.47 25.75
N GLY A 6 28.86 -2.42 25.10
CA GLY A 6 28.43 -2.32 23.71
C GLY A 6 27.39 -1.22 23.53
N THR A 7 27.82 -0.05 23.06
CA THR A 7 26.97 1.06 22.65
C THR A 7 26.06 0.60 21.50
N LYS A 8 24.77 0.38 21.79
CA LYS A 8 23.73 0.16 20.78
C LYS A 8 23.66 1.39 19.88
N ARG A 9 24.27 1.32 18.68
CA ARG A 9 24.10 2.33 17.64
C ARG A 9 22.61 2.45 17.33
N ARG A 10 21.98 3.57 17.71
CA ARG A 10 20.68 3.96 17.19
C ARG A 10 20.87 4.29 15.71
N ILE A 11 20.44 3.39 14.85
CA ILE A 11 20.35 3.64 13.41
C ILE A 11 19.24 4.69 13.23
N ARG A 12 19.64 5.94 12.94
CA ARG A 12 18.73 6.95 12.38
C ARG A 12 18.42 6.49 10.95
N VAL A 13 17.23 5.94 10.75
CA VAL A 13 16.70 5.64 9.41
C VAL A 13 16.30 6.98 8.78
N ARG A 14 17.06 7.42 7.77
CA ARG A 14 16.69 8.55 6.90
C ARG A 14 15.40 8.19 6.16
N THR A 15 14.53 9.17 6.02
CA THR A 15 13.14 9.09 5.52
C THR A 15 12.98 9.03 4.01
N ASP A 16 14.02 8.65 3.26
CA ASP A 16 13.95 8.63 1.80
C ASP A 16 13.91 7.16 1.34
N ASP A 17 12.78 6.77 0.75
CA ASP A 17 12.54 5.47 0.10
C ASP A 17 12.67 4.21 0.99
N PHE A 18 11.83 4.09 2.01
CA PHE A 18 11.64 2.81 2.71
C PHE A 18 10.96 1.80 1.79
N VAL A 19 11.73 1.17 0.90
CA VAL A 19 11.31 0.00 0.16
C VAL A 19 11.38 -1.19 1.11
N ASP A 20 10.23 -1.60 1.66
CA ASP A 20 10.11 -2.75 2.55
C ASP A 20 10.15 -4.06 1.77
N GLU A 21 11.30 -4.39 1.15
CA GLU A 21 11.43 -5.60 0.32
C GLU A 21 11.16 -6.89 1.12
N LEU A 22 11.60 -6.93 2.38
CA LEU A 22 11.35 -8.04 3.30
C LEU A 22 9.86 -8.15 3.63
N GLY A 23 9.20 -7.03 3.88
CA GLY A 23 7.75 -6.97 4.05
C GLY A 23 7.00 -7.40 2.79
N ALA A 24 7.48 -7.01 1.60
CA ALA A 24 6.88 -7.39 0.32
C ALA A 24 6.95 -8.90 0.07
N HIS A 25 8.08 -9.54 0.38
CA HIS A 25 8.21 -10.99 0.29
C HIS A 25 7.29 -11.70 1.32
N GLY A 26 7.20 -11.18 2.55
CA GLY A 26 6.26 -11.68 3.55
C GLY A 26 4.79 -11.50 3.13
N TRP A 27 4.46 -10.38 2.50
CA TRP A 27 3.14 -10.10 1.94
C TRP A 27 2.80 -11.02 0.77
N ALA A 28 3.76 -11.28 -0.13
CA ALA A 28 3.60 -12.20 -1.25
C ALA A 28 3.24 -13.62 -0.79
N LYS A 29 3.92 -14.14 0.24
CA LYS A 29 3.59 -15.43 0.87
C LYS A 29 2.15 -15.50 1.39
N ARG A 30 1.64 -14.39 1.94
CA ARG A 30 0.25 -14.32 2.46
C ARG A 30 -0.79 -14.23 1.36
N ASN A 31 -0.45 -13.67 0.19
CA ASN A 31 -1.37 -13.50 -0.92
C ASN A 31 -1.41 -14.70 -1.87
N GLN A 32 -0.37 -15.53 -1.91
CA GLN A 32 -0.35 -16.77 -2.68
C GLN A 32 -1.62 -17.63 -2.50
N PRO A 33 -2.02 -18.04 -1.29
CA PRO A 33 -3.22 -18.88 -1.12
C PRO A 33 -4.53 -18.15 -1.44
N ARG A 34 -4.55 -16.81 -1.47
CA ARG A 34 -5.76 -16.02 -1.71
C ARG A 34 -6.11 -15.84 -3.18
N HIS A 35 -5.08 -15.87 -4.03
CA HIS A 35 -5.20 -15.50 -5.44
C HIS A 35 -4.64 -16.56 -6.40
N GLY A 36 -4.10 -17.67 -5.88
CA GLY A 36 -3.60 -18.79 -6.68
C GLY A 36 -2.28 -18.51 -7.43
N MET A 37 -1.69 -17.32 -7.29
CA MET A 37 -0.42 -16.95 -7.93
C MET A 37 0.77 -17.22 -7.02
N SER A 38 1.93 -17.53 -7.61
CA SER A 38 3.16 -17.84 -6.86
C SER A 38 3.69 -16.64 -6.04
N VAL A 39 4.48 -16.92 -5.00
CA VAL A 39 5.18 -15.87 -4.24
C VAL A 39 6.07 -15.03 -5.16
N GLY A 40 6.75 -15.68 -6.12
CA GLY A 40 7.60 -15.01 -7.09
C GLY A 40 6.81 -14.02 -7.96
N TYR A 41 5.62 -14.40 -8.43
CA TYR A 41 4.73 -13.50 -9.17
C TYR A 41 4.42 -12.23 -8.38
N TRP A 42 3.96 -12.37 -7.13
CA TRP A 42 3.58 -11.21 -6.30
C TRP A 42 4.75 -10.30 -5.98
N TYR A 43 5.93 -10.88 -5.71
CA TYR A 43 7.13 -10.11 -5.45
C TYR A 43 7.63 -9.39 -6.71
N GLN A 44 7.56 -10.03 -7.88
CA GLN A 44 7.89 -9.39 -9.15
C GLN A 44 6.92 -8.27 -9.51
N LEU A 45 5.62 -8.44 -9.25
CA LEU A 45 4.62 -7.37 -9.44
C LEU A 45 4.90 -6.17 -8.53
N ALA A 46 5.29 -6.41 -7.28
CA ALA A 46 5.68 -5.33 -6.37
C ALA A 46 6.91 -4.57 -6.90
N ARG A 47 7.92 -5.30 -7.40
CA ARG A 47 9.12 -4.72 -8.01
C ARG A 47 8.83 -3.94 -9.28
N SER A 48 8.03 -4.49 -10.20
CA SER A 48 7.70 -3.84 -11.47
C SER A 48 6.92 -2.54 -11.27
N GLN A 49 6.14 -2.44 -10.18
CA GLN A 49 5.48 -1.21 -9.76
C GLN A 49 6.34 -0.30 -8.88
N ASN A 50 7.65 -0.58 -8.73
CA ASN A 50 8.55 0.14 -7.83
C ASN A 50 8.00 0.28 -6.40
N TYR A 51 7.25 -0.73 -5.93
CA TYR A 51 6.60 -0.75 -4.62
C TYR A 51 5.63 0.42 -4.37
N ARG A 52 5.04 0.94 -5.46
CA ARG A 52 4.11 2.07 -5.45
C ARG A 52 2.70 1.66 -5.90
N CYS A 53 1.75 2.43 -5.42
CA CYS A 53 0.34 2.32 -5.78
C CYS A 53 0.13 2.66 -7.25
N ALA A 54 -0.46 1.74 -8.01
CA ALA A 54 -0.74 1.96 -9.43
C ALA A 54 -1.73 3.11 -9.71
N ILE A 55 -2.48 3.57 -8.69
CA ILE A 55 -3.47 4.63 -8.83
C ILE A 55 -2.91 5.98 -8.38
N THR A 56 -2.22 6.01 -7.24
CA THR A 56 -1.79 7.26 -6.61
C THR A 56 -0.28 7.47 -6.69
N ASP A 57 0.50 6.48 -7.12
CA ASP A 57 1.97 6.50 -7.13
C ASP A 57 2.61 6.74 -5.74
N ALA A 58 1.81 6.63 -4.69
CA ALA A 58 2.29 6.66 -3.30
C ALA A 58 3.00 5.34 -2.95
N PRO A 59 4.02 5.38 -2.07
CA PRO A 59 4.65 4.17 -1.56
C PRO A 59 3.64 3.26 -0.86
N ILE A 60 3.80 1.95 -1.04
CA ILE A 60 2.95 0.92 -0.43
C ILE A 60 3.63 0.34 0.81
N LEU A 61 2.83 0.07 1.85
CA LEU A 61 3.28 -0.69 3.01
C LEU A 61 2.95 -2.18 2.85
N PHE A 62 3.93 -3.03 3.11
CA PHE A 62 3.78 -4.49 2.99
C PHE A 62 3.86 -5.25 4.32
N HIS A 63 4.45 -4.65 5.35
CA HIS A 63 4.59 -5.28 6.66
C HIS A 63 3.23 -5.67 7.27
N SER A 64 3.14 -6.88 7.83
CA SER A 64 1.90 -7.44 8.40
C SER A 64 1.31 -6.61 9.54
N LYS A 65 2.14 -5.86 10.26
CA LYS A 65 1.70 -4.93 11.32
C LYS A 65 0.73 -3.86 10.81
N TYR A 66 0.80 -3.51 9.52
CA TYR A 66 -0.10 -2.55 8.87
C TYR A 66 -1.35 -3.22 8.26
N ALA A 67 -1.36 -4.56 8.23
CA ALA A 67 -2.44 -5.39 7.71
C ALA A 67 -3.51 -5.72 8.76
N ARG A 68 -3.19 -5.55 10.05
CA ARG A 68 -4.02 -6.03 11.15
C ARG A 68 -5.04 -4.99 11.58
N THR A 69 -6.27 -5.44 11.81
CA THR A 69 -7.19 -4.82 12.74
C THR A 69 -6.77 -5.17 14.17
N MET A 70 -6.01 -4.29 14.83
CA MET A 70 -5.53 -4.55 16.20
C MET A 70 -6.57 -4.06 17.21
N LYS A 71 -7.46 -4.94 17.67
CA LYS A 71 -8.52 -4.64 18.66
C LYS A 71 -9.52 -3.57 18.16
N LYS A 72 -10.65 -3.41 18.86
CA LYS A 72 -11.75 -2.50 18.48
C LYS A 72 -11.21 -1.11 18.09
N GLY A 73 -11.28 -0.77 16.79
CA GLY A 73 -11.03 0.58 16.27
C GLY A 73 -9.89 0.70 15.26
N ASP A 74 -8.82 -0.10 15.36
CA ASP A 74 -7.72 -0.02 14.39
C ASP A 74 -8.11 -0.80 13.14
N THR A 75 -8.16 -0.12 11.99
CA THR A 75 -8.41 -0.72 10.67
C THR A 75 -7.12 -0.78 9.85
N VAL A 76 -7.11 -1.55 8.77
CA VAL A 76 -5.97 -1.73 7.86
C VAL A 76 -5.39 -0.38 7.44
N HIS A 77 -4.07 -0.20 7.54
CA HIS A 77 -3.43 1.09 7.24
C HIS A 77 -3.77 1.54 5.81
N PRO A 78 -4.08 2.83 5.57
CA PRO A 78 -4.54 3.29 4.25
C PRO A 78 -3.56 3.02 3.09
N LEU A 79 -2.25 3.09 3.36
CA LEU A 79 -1.18 2.75 2.40
C LEU A 79 -0.84 1.24 2.30
N TYR A 80 -1.50 0.37 3.07
CA TYR A 80 -1.22 -1.07 3.00
C TYR A 80 -1.52 -1.63 1.60
N ALA A 81 -0.74 -2.62 1.19
CA ALA A 81 -0.87 -3.26 -0.11
C ALA A 81 -2.22 -3.99 -0.25
N ALA A 82 -3.03 -3.57 -1.22
CA ALA A 82 -4.19 -4.29 -1.73
C ALA A 82 -3.96 -4.73 -3.19
N VAL A 83 -4.66 -5.79 -3.59
CA VAL A 83 -4.61 -6.34 -4.95
C VAL A 83 -5.88 -5.92 -5.68
N GLU A 84 -5.74 -5.18 -6.77
CA GLU A 84 -6.84 -4.90 -7.68
C GLU A 84 -6.70 -5.80 -8.91
N ARG A 85 -7.81 -6.42 -9.35
CA ARG A 85 -7.84 -7.15 -10.62
C ARG A 85 -7.99 -6.17 -11.77
N THR A 86 -7.17 -6.31 -12.80
CA THR A 86 -7.33 -5.60 -14.08
C THR A 86 -7.97 -6.56 -15.08
N ASP A 87 -8.96 -6.10 -15.83
CA ASP A 87 -9.57 -6.89 -16.90
C ASP A 87 -8.53 -7.09 -18.02
N GLY A 88 -7.84 -8.22 -18.00
CA GLY A 88 -6.92 -8.67 -19.03
C GLY A 88 -7.06 -10.18 -19.20
N ASP A 89 -7.17 -10.64 -20.45
CA ASP A 89 -7.37 -12.05 -20.82
C ASP A 89 -6.08 -12.91 -20.72
N GLY A 90 -5.07 -12.44 -19.99
CA GLY A 90 -3.73 -13.04 -19.95
C GLY A 90 -3.35 -13.59 -18.57
N LYS A 91 -2.63 -14.73 -18.56
CA LYS A 91 -2.14 -15.41 -17.33
C LYS A 91 -1.16 -14.58 -16.47
N ASN A 92 -0.66 -13.45 -16.98
CA ASN A 92 0.23 -12.51 -16.28
C ASN A 92 -0.29 -11.06 -16.27
N GLU A 93 -1.45 -10.81 -16.86
CA GLU A 93 -2.02 -9.48 -17.10
C GLU A 93 -3.39 -9.43 -16.44
N GLY A 94 -3.40 -9.18 -15.13
CA GLY A 94 -4.66 -9.26 -14.39
C GLY A 94 -4.64 -8.67 -13.00
N HIS A 95 -3.49 -8.17 -12.52
CA HIS A 95 -3.38 -7.62 -11.18
C HIS A 95 -2.52 -6.38 -11.17
N ARG A 96 -2.88 -5.46 -10.28
CA ARG A 96 -2.02 -4.34 -9.88
C ARG A 96 -2.10 -4.13 -8.38
N LEU A 97 -1.02 -3.63 -7.80
CA LEU A 97 -0.98 -3.24 -6.40
C LEU A 97 -1.47 -1.81 -6.23
N VAL A 98 -2.34 -1.61 -5.25
CA VAL A 98 -2.94 -0.31 -4.93
C VAL A 98 -2.93 -0.08 -3.42
N CYS A 99 -3.07 1.18 -2.99
CA CYS A 99 -3.28 1.50 -1.58
C CYS A 99 -4.65 0.98 -1.13
N TYR A 100 -4.69 0.31 0.03
CA TYR A 100 -5.90 -0.28 0.60
C TYR A 100 -7.10 0.67 0.63
N ALA A 101 -6.94 1.88 1.18
CA ALA A 101 -8.06 2.81 1.30
C ALA A 101 -8.57 3.32 -0.06
N ILE A 102 -7.66 3.50 -1.03
CA ILE A 102 -8.04 3.88 -2.40
C ILE A 102 -8.77 2.74 -3.09
N HIS A 103 -8.33 1.49 -2.87
CA HIS A 103 -9.03 0.31 -3.36
C HIS A 103 -10.44 0.25 -2.79
N GLU A 104 -10.61 0.35 -1.48
CA GLU A 104 -11.92 0.36 -0.82
C GLU A 104 -12.85 1.49 -1.32
N ALA A 105 -12.30 2.68 -1.52
CA ALA A 105 -13.06 3.82 -2.03
C ALA A 105 -13.55 3.61 -3.47
N THR A 106 -12.82 2.82 -4.26
CA THR A 106 -13.09 2.65 -5.71
C THR A 106 -13.68 1.29 -6.07
N ALA A 107 -13.64 0.29 -5.17
CA ALA A 107 -14.03 -1.09 -5.45
C ALA A 107 -15.49 -1.26 -5.88
N ALA A 108 -16.38 -0.36 -5.45
CA ALA A 108 -17.80 -0.41 -5.82
C ALA A 108 -18.14 0.41 -7.08
N LEU A 109 -17.17 1.11 -7.67
CA LEU A 109 -17.42 1.95 -8.84
C LEU A 109 -17.27 1.11 -10.12
N PRO A 110 -18.23 1.18 -11.06
CA PRO A 110 -18.03 0.64 -12.40
C PRO A 110 -16.79 1.25 -13.04
N ARG A 111 -16.09 0.44 -13.86
CA ARG A 111 -14.83 0.83 -14.49
C ARG A 111 -14.91 2.17 -15.23
N ASP A 112 -15.95 2.36 -16.04
CA ASP A 112 -16.10 3.57 -16.85
C ASP A 112 -16.36 4.80 -15.98
N LEU A 113 -17.13 4.65 -14.91
CA LEU A 113 -17.34 5.72 -13.94
C LEU A 113 -16.03 6.08 -13.20
N LEU A 114 -15.23 5.08 -12.84
CA LEU A 114 -13.93 5.30 -12.22
C LEU A 114 -12.95 6.01 -13.19
N LEU A 115 -13.01 5.69 -14.49
CA LEU A 115 -12.21 6.38 -15.51
C LEU A 115 -12.60 7.85 -15.64
N GLU A 116 -13.90 8.17 -15.67
CA GLU A 116 -14.36 9.56 -15.69
C GLU A 116 -14.01 10.30 -14.39
N LEU A 117 -14.21 9.67 -13.23
CA LEU A 117 -13.82 10.24 -11.94
C LEU A 117 -12.34 10.64 -11.93
N ARG A 118 -11.46 9.78 -12.47
CA ARG A 118 -10.01 10.00 -12.52
C ARG A 118 -9.59 11.22 -13.34
N ARG A 119 -10.42 11.68 -14.28
CA ARG A 119 -10.19 12.87 -15.11
C ARG A 119 -10.60 14.17 -14.41
N THR A 120 -11.36 14.09 -13.31
CA THR A 120 -11.84 15.27 -12.61
C THR A 120 -10.72 15.99 -11.85
N ARG A 121 -10.82 17.32 -11.75
CA ARG A 121 -9.90 18.13 -10.93
C ARG A 121 -9.89 17.70 -9.46
N ALA A 122 -11.04 17.32 -8.93
CA ALA A 122 -11.18 16.85 -7.55
C ALA A 122 -10.37 15.58 -7.30
N TRP A 123 -10.41 14.61 -8.22
CA TRP A 123 -9.60 13.41 -8.12
C TRP A 123 -8.10 13.70 -8.20
N VAL A 124 -7.67 14.52 -9.15
CA VAL A 124 -6.26 14.91 -9.29
C VAL A 124 -5.76 15.59 -8.02
N ALA A 125 -6.56 16.48 -7.42
CA ALA A 125 -6.24 17.13 -6.16
C ALA A 125 -6.13 16.13 -5.00
N LEU A 126 -7.06 15.17 -4.90
CA LEU A 126 -7.01 14.10 -3.90
C LEU A 126 -5.73 13.28 -4.03
N VAL A 127 -5.39 12.80 -5.23
CA VAL A 127 -4.18 12.01 -5.48
C VAL A 127 -2.92 12.81 -5.13
N ARG A 128 -2.88 14.10 -5.47
CA ARG A 128 -1.74 14.97 -5.11
C ARG A 128 -1.58 15.09 -3.60
N ALA A 129 -2.67 15.33 -2.87
CA ALA A 129 -2.65 15.44 -1.40
C ALA A 129 -2.25 14.10 -0.77
N TRP A 130 -2.77 12.99 -1.29
CA TRP A 130 -2.42 11.63 -0.86
C TRP A 130 -0.94 11.34 -1.00
N ARG A 131 -0.35 11.65 -2.17
CA ARG A 131 1.09 11.51 -2.41
C ARG A 131 1.93 12.37 -1.48
N ALA A 132 1.53 13.63 -1.30
CA ALA A 132 2.23 14.55 -0.40
C ALA A 132 2.24 14.01 1.03
N GLN A 133 1.09 13.52 1.52
CA GLN A 133 0.99 12.91 2.83
C GLN A 133 1.85 11.64 2.96
N ALA A 134 1.90 10.81 1.92
CA ALA A 134 2.76 9.63 1.91
C ALA A 134 4.25 9.97 1.91
N ALA A 135 4.65 11.11 1.32
CA ALA A 135 6.03 11.57 1.33
C ALA A 135 6.46 12.13 2.69
N THR A 136 5.56 12.79 3.42
CA THR A 136 5.91 13.50 4.67
C THR A 136 5.56 12.73 5.95
N GLY A 137 4.63 11.77 5.88
CA GLY A 137 4.11 11.06 7.05
C GLY A 137 3.40 9.76 6.70
N SER A 138 4.10 8.83 6.04
CA SER A 138 3.54 7.56 5.55
C SER A 138 3.00 6.61 6.63
N LEU A 139 3.41 6.77 7.88
CA LEU A 139 3.01 5.89 8.98
C LEU A 139 1.87 6.46 9.84
N ASP A 140 1.55 7.75 9.68
CA ASP A 140 0.43 8.37 10.37
C ASP A 140 -0.85 8.16 9.55
N ARG A 141 -1.77 7.40 10.12
CA ARG A 141 -3.05 7.06 9.51
C ARG A 141 -4.00 8.26 9.44
N GLN A 142 -4.05 9.10 10.47
CA GLN A 142 -5.15 10.07 10.63
C GLN A 142 -5.25 11.06 9.45
N PRO A 143 -4.16 11.59 8.89
CA PRO A 143 -4.24 12.46 7.72
C PRO A 143 -4.82 11.78 6.48
N PHE A 144 -4.55 10.48 6.28
CA PHE A 144 -5.16 9.73 5.18
C PHE A 144 -6.66 9.53 5.38
N ASP A 145 -7.10 9.25 6.61
CA ASP A 145 -8.53 9.10 6.93
C ASP A 145 -9.32 10.41 6.72
N ARG A 146 -8.66 11.58 6.83
CA ARG A 146 -9.28 12.87 6.48
C ARG A 146 -9.45 13.06 4.97
N LEU A 147 -8.54 12.50 4.18
CA LEU A 147 -8.60 12.56 2.72
C LEU A 147 -9.60 11.54 2.15
N VAL A 148 -9.54 10.31 2.66
CA VAL A 148 -10.40 9.19 2.26
C VAL A 148 -10.85 8.47 3.54
N PRO A 149 -12.06 8.80 4.04
CA PRO A 149 -12.57 8.17 5.26
C PRO A 149 -12.71 6.66 5.09
N PRO A 150 -12.40 5.88 6.14
CA PRO A 150 -12.65 4.44 6.11
C PRO A 150 -14.15 4.17 5.97
N ARG A 151 -14.52 3.15 5.19
CA ARG A 151 -15.90 2.65 5.18
C ARG A 151 -16.26 2.21 6.60
N LYS A 152 -17.35 2.75 7.15
CA LYS A 152 -17.94 2.25 8.39
C LYS A 152 -18.60 0.92 8.06
N SER A 153 -18.09 -0.16 8.68
CA SER A 153 -18.73 -1.48 8.70
C SER A 153 -19.99 -1.45 9.54
#